data_AF-A0A0G2B3L6-F1
#
_entry.id   AF-A0A0G2B3L6-F1
#
_cell.length_a   1.000
_cell.length_b   1.000
_cell.length_c   1.000
_cell.angle_alpha   90.00
_cell.angle_beta   90.00
_cell.angle_gamma   90.00
#
_symmetry.space_group_name_H-M   'P 1'
#
loop_
_entity.id
_entity.type
_entity.pdbx_description
1 polymer ?
#
loop_
_entity_poly.entity_id
_entity_poly.type
_entity_poly.pdbx_seq_one_letter_code
_entity_poly.pdbx_strand_id
1 'polypeptide(L)'
;MTHISRKKIKKDVASELADQFLTFLSLARTKQDARILAQELLSQTERVMLAKRLAVVVLLVRGYTFEQIEETLGVTRQTVVRLWRETKDGRYEKIIRYARKHTRHFKHESFLDAFIRVIHLGMPPRAGKRWQQLDKLMGLAG
;
A
#
# COMPACT_ATOMS: atom_id res chain seq x y z
N MET A 1 -13.56 10.74 -0.97
CA MET A 1 -14.94 10.52 -0.50
C MET A 1 -15.58 9.48 -1.40
N THR A 2 -16.26 8.48 -0.88
CA THR A 2 -17.00 7.51 -1.69
C THR A 2 -18.44 7.97 -1.82
N HIS A 3 -18.82 8.45 -3.00
CA HIS A 3 -20.18 8.90 -3.27
C HIS A 3 -21.05 7.67 -3.60
N ILE A 4 -21.49 6.96 -2.55
CA ILE A 4 -22.35 5.79 -2.72
C ILE A 4 -23.78 6.28 -2.90
N SER A 5 -24.40 5.93 -4.03
CA SER A 5 -25.80 6.25 -4.33
C SER A 5 -26.73 5.77 -3.21
N ARG A 6 -27.69 6.61 -2.83
CA ARG A 6 -28.73 6.26 -1.83
C ARG A 6 -29.70 5.19 -2.33
N LYS A 7 -29.77 4.97 -3.65
CA LYS A 7 -30.59 3.92 -4.26
C LYS A 7 -29.93 2.57 -4.02
N LYS A 8 -30.54 1.77 -3.14
CA LYS A 8 -30.02 0.45 -2.78
C LYS A 8 -30.28 -0.54 -3.91
N ILE A 9 -29.23 -1.22 -4.33
CA ILE A 9 -29.32 -2.36 -5.25
C ILE A 9 -29.75 -3.60 -4.43
N LYS A 10 -30.50 -4.52 -5.05
CA LYS A 10 -30.84 -5.82 -4.42
C LYS A 10 -29.55 -6.55 -4.06
N LYS A 11 -29.53 -7.23 -2.90
CA LYS A 11 -28.32 -7.88 -2.38
C LYS A 11 -27.69 -8.87 -3.37
N ASP A 12 -28.52 -9.67 -4.04
CA ASP A 12 -28.06 -10.69 -4.98
C ASP A 12 -27.36 -10.05 -6.19
N VAL A 13 -27.93 -8.98 -6.72
CA VAL A 13 -27.33 -8.21 -7.83
C VAL A 13 -26.02 -7.56 -7.40
N ALA A 14 -25.93 -7.04 -6.17
CA ALA A 14 -24.69 -6.46 -5.67
C ALA A 14 -23.58 -7.51 -5.49
N SER A 15 -23.92 -8.73 -5.09
CA SER A 15 -22.98 -9.85 -5.00
C SER A 15 -22.45 -10.22 -6.38
N GLU A 16 -23.34 -10.43 -7.36
CA GLU A 16 -22.97 -10.77 -8.73
C GLU A 16 -22.03 -9.70 -9.34
N LEU A 17 -22.35 -8.42 -9.14
CA LEU A 17 -21.48 -7.32 -9.61
C LEU A 17 -20.10 -7.34 -8.94
N ALA A 18 -20.03 -7.68 -7.65
CA ALA A 18 -18.77 -7.80 -6.94
C ALA A 18 -17.93 -8.98 -7.49
N ASP A 19 -18.57 -10.11 -7.78
CA ASP A 19 -17.89 -11.30 -8.32
C ASP A 19 -17.38 -11.06 -9.75
N GLN A 20 -18.17 -10.37 -10.59
CA GLN A 20 -17.72 -9.94 -11.91
C GLN A 20 -16.54 -8.98 -11.83
N PHE A 21 -16.61 -7.99 -10.94
CA PHE A 21 -15.50 -7.07 -10.69
C PHE A 21 -14.21 -7.82 -10.29
N LEU A 22 -14.31 -8.78 -9.36
CA LEU A 22 -13.16 -9.61 -8.95
C LEU A 22 -12.64 -10.47 -10.10
N THR A 23 -13.52 -10.97 -10.96
CA THR A 23 -13.15 -11.74 -12.15
C THR A 23 -12.30 -10.89 -13.09
N PHE A 24 -12.73 -9.68 -13.45
CA PHE A 24 -11.95 -8.78 -14.30
C PHE A 24 -10.60 -8.40 -13.68
N LEU A 25 -10.56 -8.13 -12.37
CA LEU A 25 -9.30 -7.87 -11.68
C LEU A 25 -8.33 -9.06 -11.74
N SER A 26 -8.84 -10.30 -11.70
CA SER A 26 -8.01 -11.51 -11.73
C SER A 26 -7.40 -11.80 -13.11
N LEU A 27 -7.96 -11.20 -14.18
CA LEU A 27 -7.48 -11.36 -15.54
C LEU A 27 -6.21 -10.54 -15.84
N ALA A 28 -5.91 -9.52 -15.02
CA ALA A 28 -4.65 -8.79 -15.15
C ALA A 28 -3.45 -9.71 -14.86
N ARG A 29 -2.71 -10.07 -15.91
CA ARG A 29 -1.54 -10.96 -15.80
C ARG A 29 -0.22 -10.21 -15.63
N THR A 30 -0.15 -8.96 -16.08
CA THR A 30 1.07 -8.15 -15.96
C THR A 30 0.86 -6.94 -15.04
N LYS A 31 1.97 -6.37 -14.56
CA LYS A 31 1.95 -5.13 -13.78
C LYS A 31 1.42 -3.94 -14.59
N GLN A 32 1.65 -3.94 -15.91
CA GLN A 32 1.17 -2.88 -16.80
C GLN A 32 -0.35 -2.97 -16.96
N ASP A 33 -0.89 -4.15 -17.19
CA ASP A 33 -2.35 -4.35 -17.29
C ASP A 33 -3.05 -3.97 -15.98
N ALA A 34 -2.49 -4.42 -14.84
CA ALA A 34 -3.03 -4.06 -13.53
C ALA A 34 -3.01 -2.54 -13.29
N ARG A 35 -2.00 -1.83 -13.81
CA ARG A 35 -1.92 -0.37 -13.73
C ARG A 35 -3.01 0.28 -14.59
N ILE A 36 -3.21 -0.17 -15.81
CA ILE A 36 -4.22 0.36 -16.73
C ILE A 36 -5.63 0.14 -16.15
N LEU A 37 -5.96 -1.09 -15.72
CA LEU A 37 -7.25 -1.38 -15.08
C LEU A 37 -7.50 -0.52 -13.84
N ALA A 38 -6.50 -0.36 -12.98
CA ALA A 38 -6.63 0.53 -11.83
C ALA A 38 -6.84 1.99 -12.25
N GLN A 39 -6.30 2.40 -13.40
CA GLN A 39 -6.46 3.75 -13.90
C GLN A 39 -7.85 4.04 -14.46
N GLU A 40 -8.44 3.05 -15.11
CA GLU A 40 -9.78 3.11 -15.71
C GLU A 40 -10.90 2.98 -14.66
N LEU A 41 -10.71 2.10 -13.67
CA LEU A 41 -11.76 1.78 -12.68
C LEU A 41 -11.77 2.71 -11.47
N LEU A 42 -10.60 3.24 -11.07
CA LEU A 42 -10.46 4.00 -9.83
C LEU A 42 -10.05 5.43 -10.14
N SER A 43 -10.68 6.38 -9.46
CA SER A 43 -10.22 7.76 -9.46
C SER A 43 -8.81 7.88 -8.88
N GLN A 44 -8.09 8.95 -9.24
CA GLN A 44 -6.76 9.22 -8.69
C GLN A 44 -6.76 9.21 -7.15
N THR A 45 -7.79 9.78 -6.53
CA THR A 45 -7.94 9.83 -5.07
C THR A 45 -8.13 8.44 -4.48
N GLU A 46 -8.94 7.58 -5.10
CA GLU A 46 -9.14 6.19 -4.64
C GLU A 46 -7.88 5.36 -4.75
N ARG A 47 -7.13 5.51 -5.86
CA ARG A 47 -5.81 4.86 -6.02
C ARG A 47 -4.86 5.24 -4.90
N VAL A 48 -4.74 6.53 -4.59
CA VAL A 48 -3.88 7.03 -3.51
C VAL A 48 -4.35 6.51 -2.14
N MET A 49 -5.66 6.52 -1.86
CA MET A 49 -6.20 6.03 -0.60
C MET A 49 -5.93 4.53 -0.39
N LEU A 50 -6.14 3.71 -1.42
CA LEU A 50 -5.88 2.27 -1.36
C LEU A 50 -4.38 1.98 -1.20
N ALA A 51 -3.53 2.71 -1.93
CA ALA A 51 -2.07 2.60 -1.80
C ALA A 51 -1.60 2.95 -0.39
N LYS A 52 -2.06 4.07 0.19
CA LYS A 52 -1.74 4.45 1.57
C LYS A 52 -2.22 3.41 2.57
N ARG A 53 -3.46 2.90 2.42
CA ARG A 53 -4.00 1.85 3.30
C ARG A 53 -3.14 0.58 3.26
N LEU A 54 -2.75 0.14 2.08
CA LEU A 54 -1.86 -1.01 1.91
C LEU A 54 -0.51 -0.75 2.57
N ALA A 55 0.09 0.41 2.34
CA ALA A 55 1.37 0.79 2.93
C ALA A 55 1.33 0.81 4.47
N VAL A 56 0.29 1.38 5.09
CA VAL A 56 0.11 1.36 6.55
C VAL A 56 0.12 -0.08 7.07
N VAL A 57 -0.69 -0.98 6.49
CA VAL A 57 -0.75 -2.38 6.93
C VAL A 57 0.61 -3.07 6.79
N VAL A 58 1.31 -2.85 5.67
CA VAL A 58 2.65 -3.43 5.44
C VAL A 58 3.67 -2.92 6.46
N LEU A 59 3.68 -1.61 6.74
CA LEU A 59 4.61 -1.00 7.69
C LEU A 59 4.34 -1.42 9.13
N LEU A 60 3.06 -1.55 9.51
CA LEU A 60 2.67 -2.11 10.81
C LEU A 60 3.17 -3.55 10.97
N VAL A 61 3.07 -4.38 9.93
CA VAL A 61 3.58 -5.76 9.95
C VAL A 61 5.09 -5.82 10.06
N ARG A 62 5.79 -4.81 9.53
CA ARG A 62 7.26 -4.67 9.62
C ARG A 62 7.75 -4.07 10.94
N GLY A 63 6.84 -3.64 11.82
CA GLY A 63 7.17 -3.15 13.15
C GLY A 63 7.53 -1.67 13.23
N TYR A 64 7.19 -0.87 12.21
CA TYR A 64 7.35 0.59 12.28
C TYR A 64 6.39 1.20 13.31
N THR A 65 6.83 2.27 13.99
CA THR A 65 6.02 2.97 14.98
C THR A 65 4.88 3.73 14.30
N PHE A 66 3.85 4.09 15.08
CA PHE A 66 2.72 4.84 14.52
C PHE A 66 3.14 6.20 13.97
N GLU A 67 3.99 6.92 14.73
CA GLU A 67 4.57 8.20 14.33
C GLU A 67 5.33 8.07 12.99
N GLN A 68 6.15 7.03 12.84
CA GLN A 68 6.86 6.79 11.59
C GLN A 68 5.96 6.65 10.38
N ILE A 69 4.82 5.96 10.58
CA ILE A 69 3.84 5.74 9.53
C ILE A 69 3.06 7.03 9.23
N GLU A 70 2.70 7.80 10.26
CA GLU A 70 2.00 9.07 10.16
C GLU A 70 2.79 10.08 9.32
N GLU A 71 4.05 10.31 9.68
CA GLU A 71 4.94 11.28 9.00
C GLU A 71 5.24 10.85 7.57
N THR A 72 5.56 9.57 7.36
CA THR A 72 5.97 9.07 6.05
C THR A 72 4.82 9.06 5.05
N LEU A 73 3.62 8.68 5.47
CA LEU A 73 2.47 8.52 4.57
C LEU A 73 1.54 9.73 4.58
N GLY A 74 1.75 10.71 5.46
CA GLY A 74 0.83 11.83 5.66
C GLY A 74 -0.58 11.35 5.98
N VAL A 75 -0.70 10.44 6.95
CA VAL A 75 -1.97 9.89 7.43
C VAL A 75 -2.17 10.28 8.90
N THR A 76 -3.42 10.45 9.33
CA THR A 76 -3.70 10.79 10.73
C THR A 76 -3.46 9.60 11.66
N ARG A 77 -3.05 9.86 12.91
CA ARG A 77 -2.93 8.83 13.95
C ARG A 77 -4.15 7.94 14.08
N GLN A 78 -5.34 8.54 14.02
CA GLN A 78 -6.61 7.81 14.09
C GLN A 78 -6.73 6.76 12.99
N THR A 79 -6.24 7.04 11.79
CA THR A 79 -6.21 6.10 10.66
C THR A 79 -5.28 4.94 10.95
N VAL A 80 -4.07 5.21 11.46
CA VAL A 80 -3.07 4.18 11.80
C VAL A 80 -3.58 3.28 12.93
N VAL A 81 -4.09 3.87 14.02
CA VAL A 81 -4.67 3.14 15.16
C VAL A 81 -5.86 2.29 14.73
N ARG A 82 -6.73 2.83 13.88
CA ARG A 82 -7.85 2.07 13.32
C ARG A 82 -7.32 0.85 12.58
N LEU A 83 -6.48 1.04 11.57
CA LEU A 83 -5.95 -0.06 10.75
C LEU A 83 -5.17 -1.08 11.57
N TRP A 84 -4.39 -0.64 12.56
CA TRP A 84 -3.73 -1.54 13.50
C TRP A 84 -4.73 -2.43 14.25
N ARG A 85 -5.82 -1.87 14.79
CA ARG A 85 -6.89 -2.68 15.41
C ARG A 85 -7.50 -3.66 14.40
N GLU A 86 -7.81 -3.21 13.19
CA GLU A 86 -8.37 -4.09 12.15
C GLU A 86 -7.43 -5.27 11.86
N THR A 87 -6.11 -5.07 11.85
CA THR A 87 -5.13 -6.16 11.71
C THR A 87 -5.07 -7.11 12.91
N LYS A 88 -5.39 -6.65 14.12
CA LYS A 88 -5.50 -7.49 15.32
C LYS A 88 -6.79 -8.31 15.32
N ASP A 89 -7.85 -7.77 14.74
CA ASP A 89 -9.16 -8.43 14.59
C ASP A 89 -9.19 -9.51 13.48
N GLY A 90 -8.05 -9.88 12.90
CA GLY A 90 -7.97 -10.85 11.79
C GLY A 90 -8.34 -10.28 10.42
N ARG A 91 -8.51 -8.97 10.27
CA ARG A 91 -8.61 -8.36 8.93
C ARG A 91 -7.22 -8.26 8.30
N TYR A 92 -7.19 -8.15 6.97
CA TYR A 92 -5.96 -8.05 6.19
C TYR A 92 -5.03 -9.27 6.23
N GLU A 93 -5.46 -10.44 6.73
CA GLU A 93 -4.63 -11.64 6.85
C GLU A 93 -3.85 -12.02 5.58
N LYS A 94 -4.49 -11.95 4.40
CA LYS A 94 -3.82 -12.22 3.11
C LYS A 94 -2.69 -11.23 2.85
N ILE A 95 -2.93 -9.93 3.10
CA ILE A 95 -1.92 -8.87 2.94
C ILE A 95 -0.80 -9.04 3.97
N ILE A 96 -1.12 -9.34 5.24
CA ILE A 96 -0.14 -9.60 6.30
C ILE A 96 0.74 -10.80 5.91
N ARG A 97 0.14 -11.88 5.40
CA ARG A 97 0.85 -13.07 4.93
C ARG A 97 1.79 -12.72 3.78
N TYR A 98 1.31 -11.96 2.79
CA TYR A 98 2.15 -11.51 1.67
C TYR A 98 3.28 -10.61 2.13
N ALA A 99 3.01 -9.64 3.02
CA ALA A 99 4.02 -8.78 3.60
C ALA A 99 5.11 -9.60 4.31
N ARG A 100 4.73 -10.56 5.17
CA ARG A 100 5.68 -11.45 5.87
C ARG A 100 6.49 -12.32 4.91
N LYS A 101 5.86 -12.94 3.91
CA LYS A 101 6.53 -13.82 2.94
C LYS A 101 7.56 -13.08 2.09
N HIS A 102 7.20 -11.88 1.62
CA HIS A 102 8.10 -11.06 0.78
C HIS A 102 9.20 -10.36 1.59
N THR A 103 9.08 -10.31 2.92
CA THR A 103 10.14 -9.79 3.81
C THR A 103 11.35 -10.74 3.90
N ARG A 104 11.20 -12.05 3.61
CA ARG A 104 12.34 -13.00 3.58
C ARG A 104 13.19 -12.96 2.30
N HIS A 105 12.64 -12.53 1.17
CA HIS A 105 13.35 -12.55 -0.13
C HIS A 105 13.91 -11.19 -0.57
N PHE A 106 13.47 -10.07 0.02
CA PHE A 106 14.08 -8.75 -0.22
C PHE A 106 15.30 -8.57 0.71
N LYS A 107 16.48 -8.97 0.23
CA LYS A 107 17.77 -8.51 0.81
C LYS A 107 18.01 -7.01 0.57
N HIS A 108 17.25 -6.39 -0.34
CA HIS A 108 17.21 -4.95 -0.52
C HIS A 108 16.14 -4.33 0.37
N GLU A 109 16.39 -3.15 0.92
CA GLU A 109 15.38 -2.37 1.64
C GLU A 109 14.27 -2.01 0.65
N SER A 110 12.98 -2.17 1.02
CA SER A 110 11.93 -1.70 0.12
C SER A 110 11.97 -0.16 0.07
N PHE A 111 11.46 0.42 -1.01
CA PHE A 111 11.39 1.89 -1.16
C PHE A 111 10.82 2.58 0.10
N LEU A 112 9.78 2.02 0.71
CA LEU A 112 9.19 2.56 1.93
C LEU A 112 10.14 2.52 3.13
N ASP A 113 10.88 1.41 3.29
CA ASP A 113 11.82 1.27 4.40
C ASP A 113 12.97 2.28 4.26
N ALA A 114 13.46 2.45 3.03
CA ALA A 114 14.49 3.41 2.70
C ALA A 114 14.01 4.86 2.90
N PHE A 115 12.77 5.16 2.51
CA PHE A 115 12.16 6.47 2.66
C PHE A 115 11.93 6.84 4.14
N ILE A 116 11.43 5.90 4.97
CA ILE A 116 11.28 6.13 6.42
C ILE A 116 12.61 6.47 7.06
N ARG A 117 13.69 5.76 6.69
CA ARG A 117 15.03 6.02 7.22
C ARG A 117 15.52 7.42 6.87
N VAL A 118 15.32 7.84 5.62
CA VAL A 118 15.71 9.20 5.18
C VAL A 118 14.98 10.27 5.98
N ILE A 119 13.67 10.09 6.22
CA ILE A 119 12.86 11.04 7.00
C ILE A 119 13.25 11.06 8.47
N HIS A 120 13.42 9.90 9.12
CA HIS A 120 13.53 9.82 10.58
C HIS A 120 14.94 9.77 11.13
N LEU A 121 15.88 9.17 10.40
CA LEU A 121 17.27 8.98 10.86
C LEU A 121 18.24 9.97 10.21
N GLY A 122 17.73 10.84 9.32
CA GLY A 122 18.56 11.68 8.46
C GLY A 122 19.22 10.87 7.33
N MET A 123 19.79 11.56 6.35
CA MET A 123 20.51 10.89 5.27
C MET A 123 21.68 10.08 5.84
N PRO A 124 21.81 8.78 5.50
CA PRO A 124 23.03 8.03 5.86
C PRO A 124 24.26 8.70 5.24
N PRO A 125 25.49 8.46 5.70
CA PRO A 125 26.68 9.07 5.08
C PRO A 125 26.72 8.79 3.56
N ARG A 126 27.00 9.83 2.75
CA ARG A 126 27.09 9.76 1.27
C ARG A 126 28.27 8.91 0.79
N ALA A 127 28.18 7.59 0.96
CA ALA A 127 29.17 6.63 0.46
C ALA A 127 28.55 5.23 0.20
N GLY A 128 28.89 4.63 -0.94
CA GLY A 128 28.68 3.20 -1.23
C GLY A 128 27.47 2.85 -2.10
N LYS A 129 27.35 1.54 -2.44
CA LYS A 129 26.30 0.94 -3.30
C LYS A 129 24.85 1.22 -2.85
N ARG A 130 24.68 1.68 -1.61
CA ARG A 130 23.39 2.08 -1.02
C ARG A 130 22.83 3.36 -1.65
N TRP A 131 23.67 4.33 -1.98
CA TRP A 131 23.25 5.58 -2.62
C TRP A 131 22.79 5.36 -4.06
N GLN A 132 23.51 4.52 -4.80
CA GLN A 132 23.09 4.10 -6.15
C GLN A 132 21.71 3.42 -6.17
N GLN A 133 21.35 2.69 -5.10
CA GLN A 133 20.01 2.11 -4.95
C GLN A 133 18.95 3.15 -4.61
N LEU A 134 19.26 4.09 -3.71
CA LEU A 134 18.37 5.20 -3.36
C LEU A 134 18.10 6.10 -4.57
N ASP A 135 19.14 6.48 -5.32
CA ASP A 135 19.01 7.33 -6.51
C ASP A 135 18.20 6.63 -7.61
N LYS A 136 18.40 5.33 -7.80
CA LYS A 136 17.61 4.51 -8.73
C LYS A 136 16.15 4.35 -8.28
N LEU A 137 15.88 4.36 -6.97
CA LEU A 137 14.54 4.23 -6.40
C LEU A 137 13.78 5.57 -6.33
N MET A 138 14.48 6.69 -6.13
CA MET A 138 13.90 8.04 -6.12
C MET A 138 13.83 8.67 -7.52
N GLY A 139 14.35 8.00 -8.55
CA GLY A 139 14.37 8.52 -9.92
C GLY A 139 15.30 9.71 -10.12
N LEU A 140 16.31 9.86 -9.25
CA LEU A 140 17.34 10.91 -9.33
C LEU A 140 18.59 10.43 -10.10
N ALA A 141 18.69 9.13 -10.39
CA ALA A 141 19.66 8.60 -11.33
C ALA A 141 19.14 8.85 -12.76
N GLY A 142 19.76 9.83 -13.44
CA GLY A 142 19.66 9.98 -14.90
C GLY A 142 20.26 8.79 -15.63
#